data_AF-A0A374VM19-F1
#
_entry.id   AF-A0A374VM19-F1
#
_cell.length_a   1.000
_cell.length_b   1.000
_cell.length_c   1.000
_cell.angle_alpha   90.00
_cell.angle_beta   90.00
_cell.angle_gamma   90.00
#
_symmetry.space_group_name_H-M   'P 1'
#
loop_
_entity.id
_entity.type
_entity.pdbx_description
1 polymer ?
#
loop_
_entity_poly.entity_id
_entity_poly.type
_entity_poly.pdbx_seq_one_letter_code
_entity_poly.pdbx_strand_id
1 'polypeptide(L)'
;MMKFLVKQQKIEALEREVIASDQIAFVSVKFVFDGAWKTLHKVVQFTQCEETYNLVLGIDGTTCLLPSELHPGAVKMSLFGYDAESDTTVRATTVPVTLHIRSSGFVADGDTPIPPTPDLYTQLLKKLSEMQTGANGKDGRSAYEIALENGFVGTVAEWLESLKGRDGIDGKDGADGLPGKDGTNGKDGLPGKDGRDGKDGVSPDLTNYPDTDAVKALIQAAVQPLLQQVHVHKNLNVLDDLTADELSLLRALQEFEDDTTYNIQTFREAIAALNEKAHTHENQSALDQITAAKIAQWDGFGTQINGLSTKVTVYSEKTERTLESLQKQIDNLTSGRNYTVLFQSGQNAISTYASNLSMILDGGYQTMTDFLAAYPQFCSAANDFVLSYSQACFNWDKSVLTVCTKSLSLTKNAEIVMSYQSGSSEAGSLYLVQKPQKIDIPIGVYVNTEIDANRAVSLDFQWLQSDNFITTITECTGISDGEYYLAWVGRSNNSHPKIRFLKVLEG
;
A
#
# COMPACT_ATOMS: atom_id res chain seq x y z
N MET A 1 -5.02 6.61 -41.47
CA MET A 1 -5.40 6.15 -40.10
C MET A 1 -4.78 4.77 -39.93
N MET A 2 -3.96 4.55 -38.91
CA MET A 2 -3.28 3.25 -38.73
C MET A 2 -4.24 2.23 -38.10
N LYS A 3 -4.28 1.01 -38.62
CA LYS A 3 -5.11 -0.07 -38.05
C LYS A 3 -4.26 -1.22 -37.55
N PHE A 4 -4.50 -1.62 -36.31
CA PHE A 4 -3.85 -2.75 -35.65
C PHE A 4 -4.86 -3.79 -35.23
N LEU A 5 -4.59 -5.06 -35.52
CA LEU A 5 -5.28 -6.20 -34.92
C LEU A 5 -4.56 -6.61 -33.65
N VAL A 6 -5.31 -6.80 -32.58
CA VAL A 6 -4.79 -7.35 -31.33
C VAL A 6 -5.48 -8.67 -31.10
N LYS A 7 -4.68 -9.74 -31.18
CA LYS A 7 -5.13 -11.12 -31.05
C LYS A 7 -4.20 -11.89 -30.13
N GLN A 8 -4.77 -12.51 -29.10
CA GLN A 8 -3.97 -13.14 -28.03
C GLN A 8 -2.89 -12.15 -27.55
N GLN A 9 -1.64 -12.55 -27.36
CA GLN A 9 -0.58 -11.60 -26.98
C GLN A 9 0.14 -11.00 -28.20
N LYS A 10 -0.48 -10.88 -29.37
CA LYS A 10 0.17 -10.31 -30.57
C LYS A 10 -0.58 -9.08 -31.08
N ILE A 11 0.20 -8.10 -31.55
CA ILE A 11 -0.30 -6.94 -32.28
C ILE A 11 0.15 -7.09 -33.73
N GLU A 12 -0.75 -6.96 -34.70
CA GLU A 12 -0.44 -7.05 -36.12
C GLU A 12 -0.92 -5.78 -36.82
N ALA A 13 -0.04 -5.15 -37.60
CA ALA A 13 -0.43 -3.99 -38.41
C ALA A 13 -1.26 -4.48 -39.61
N LEU A 14 -2.54 -4.12 -39.65
CA LEU A 14 -3.46 -4.48 -40.74
C LEU A 14 -3.33 -3.55 -41.94
N GLU A 15 -3.04 -2.28 -41.71
CA GLU A 15 -2.83 -1.27 -42.75
C GLU A 15 -1.44 -0.63 -42.52
N ARG A 16 -0.57 -0.74 -43.53
CA ARG A 16 0.75 -0.10 -43.54
C ARG A 16 0.63 1.22 -44.31
N GLU A 17 0.46 2.33 -43.60
CA GLU A 17 0.64 3.67 -44.19
C GLU A 17 2.05 4.18 -43.87
N VAL A 18 2.82 4.50 -44.89
CA VAL A 18 4.03 5.32 -44.76
C VAL A 18 3.58 6.77 -44.70
N ILE A 19 3.80 7.45 -43.57
CA ILE A 19 3.43 8.85 -43.42
C ILE A 19 4.56 9.72 -43.99
N ALA A 20 4.27 10.43 -45.08
CA ALA A 20 5.16 11.43 -45.66
C ALA A 20 4.81 12.85 -45.15
N SER A 21 5.87 13.51 -44.68
CA SER A 21 6.23 14.92 -44.46
C SER A 21 5.24 16.10 -44.34
N ASP A 22 3.96 16.05 -44.69
CA ASP A 22 3.16 17.29 -44.88
C ASP A 22 1.71 17.27 -44.36
N GLN A 23 1.26 16.16 -43.76
CA GLN A 23 -0.08 16.07 -43.16
C GLN A 23 0.00 16.22 -41.64
N ILE A 24 0.09 17.44 -41.09
CA ILE A 24 -0.44 17.62 -39.74
C ILE A 24 -1.95 17.57 -39.84
N ALA A 25 -2.51 16.44 -39.45
CA ALA A 25 -3.74 16.40 -38.68
C ALA A 25 -3.73 15.05 -37.97
N PHE A 26 -3.26 15.06 -36.73
CA PHE A 26 -3.40 14.00 -35.71
C PHE A 26 -3.51 12.58 -36.25
N VAL A 27 -2.39 11.85 -36.28
CA VAL A 27 -2.39 10.44 -36.69
C VAL A 27 -3.28 9.66 -35.73
N SER A 28 -4.47 9.33 -36.21
CA SER A 28 -5.39 8.46 -35.48
C SER A 28 -4.95 7.02 -35.62
N VAL A 29 -4.76 6.36 -34.48
CA VAL A 29 -4.45 4.95 -34.34
C VAL A 29 -5.73 4.23 -33.94
N LYS A 30 -6.13 3.23 -34.73
CA LYS A 30 -7.30 2.40 -34.49
C LYS A 30 -6.90 0.96 -34.21
N PHE A 31 -7.56 0.37 -33.23
CA PHE A 31 -7.35 -1.00 -32.80
C PHE A 31 -8.59 -1.84 -33.07
N VAL A 32 -8.36 -3.09 -33.47
CA VAL A 32 -9.38 -4.14 -33.57
C VAL A 32 -9.02 -5.19 -32.54
N PHE A 33 -9.86 -5.34 -31.51
CA PHE A 33 -9.63 -6.29 -30.42
C PHE A 33 -10.41 -7.58 -30.65
N ASP A 34 -9.73 -8.72 -30.45
CA ASP A 34 -10.33 -10.04 -30.55
C ASP A 34 -10.30 -10.81 -29.21
N GLY A 35 -11.12 -11.86 -29.13
CA GLY A 35 -11.12 -12.79 -28.01
C GLY A 35 -11.18 -12.11 -26.64
N ALA A 36 -10.27 -12.50 -25.74
CA ALA A 36 -10.18 -11.99 -24.38
C ALA A 36 -9.86 -10.49 -24.29
N TRP A 37 -9.31 -9.86 -25.34
CA TRP A 37 -9.00 -8.42 -25.30
C TRP A 37 -10.25 -7.55 -25.33
N LYS A 38 -11.38 -8.05 -25.83
CA LYS A 38 -12.62 -7.29 -25.87
C LYS A 38 -13.11 -6.89 -24.48
N THR A 39 -12.85 -7.72 -23.47
CA THR A 39 -13.35 -7.52 -22.10
C THR A 39 -12.37 -6.81 -21.17
N LEU A 40 -11.14 -6.53 -21.62
CA LEU A 40 -10.12 -5.89 -20.78
C LEU A 40 -10.16 -4.35 -20.89
N HIS A 41 -9.84 -3.65 -19.81
CA HIS A 41 -9.40 -2.26 -19.84
C HIS A 41 -8.04 -2.15 -20.52
N LYS A 42 -7.85 -1.13 -21.36
CA LYS A 42 -6.67 -1.03 -22.22
C LYS A 42 -5.90 0.27 -22.02
N VAL A 43 -4.58 0.15 -22.03
CA VAL A 43 -3.63 1.26 -22.03
C VAL A 43 -2.65 1.08 -23.18
N VAL A 44 -2.57 2.10 -24.04
CA VAL A 44 -1.57 2.19 -25.10
C VAL A 44 -0.38 2.97 -24.55
N GLN A 45 0.82 2.49 -24.82
CA GLN A 45 2.05 3.14 -24.40
C GLN A 45 2.90 3.43 -25.62
N PHE A 46 3.35 4.67 -25.76
CA PHE A 46 4.33 5.12 -26.75
C PHE A 46 5.64 5.40 -26.04
N THR A 47 6.77 4.92 -26.58
CA THR A 47 8.10 5.15 -26.00
C THR A 47 9.05 5.70 -27.06
N GLN A 48 9.70 6.82 -26.77
CA GLN A 48 10.67 7.47 -27.64
C GLN A 48 11.73 8.18 -26.79
N CYS A 49 13.02 8.03 -27.14
CA CYS A 49 14.13 8.71 -26.47
C CYS A 49 14.08 8.60 -24.93
N GLU A 50 13.75 7.41 -24.41
CA GLU A 50 13.58 7.09 -22.98
C GLU A 50 12.31 7.66 -22.31
N GLU A 51 11.56 8.51 -23.00
CA GLU A 51 10.28 9.02 -22.52
C GLU A 51 9.15 8.04 -22.85
N THR A 52 8.18 7.94 -21.94
CA THR A 52 7.06 7.03 -22.04
C THR A 52 5.74 7.77 -21.87
N TYR A 53 4.89 7.67 -22.88
CA TYR A 53 3.60 8.33 -22.97
C TYR A 53 2.49 7.28 -22.92
N ASN A 54 1.68 7.31 -21.88
CA ASN A 54 0.57 6.36 -21.70
C ASN A 54 -0.76 7.03 -22.04
N LEU A 55 -1.60 6.33 -22.78
CA LEU A 55 -2.93 6.76 -23.18
C LEU A 55 -3.93 5.65 -22.82
N VAL A 56 -4.92 5.98 -22.00
CA VAL A 56 -5.90 5.01 -21.49
C VAL A 56 -7.11 4.93 -22.42
N LEU A 57 -7.29 3.81 -23.12
CA LEU A 57 -8.44 3.53 -23.98
C LEU A 57 -9.68 3.08 -23.18
N GLY A 58 -9.50 2.39 -22.05
CA GLY A 58 -10.62 1.77 -21.31
C GLY A 58 -11.09 0.46 -21.94
N ILE A 59 -12.30 0.01 -21.63
CA ILE A 59 -12.86 -1.27 -22.14
C ILE A 59 -13.27 -1.11 -23.61
N ASP A 60 -14.11 -0.13 -23.92
CA ASP A 60 -14.72 0.03 -25.25
C ASP A 60 -13.89 0.88 -26.22
N GLY A 61 -12.86 1.57 -25.72
CA GLY A 61 -12.05 2.46 -26.54
C GLY A 61 -11.25 1.70 -27.60
N THR A 62 -11.48 2.04 -28.87
CA THR A 62 -10.77 1.44 -30.02
C THR A 62 -9.83 2.40 -30.76
N THR A 63 -9.72 3.65 -30.32
CA THR A 63 -8.97 4.67 -31.04
C THR A 63 -8.24 5.61 -30.10
N CYS A 64 -7.01 6.01 -30.45
CA CYS A 64 -6.31 7.13 -29.83
C CYS A 64 -5.65 8.01 -30.89
N LEU A 65 -5.23 9.21 -30.47
CA LEU A 65 -4.35 10.06 -31.25
C LEU A 65 -2.92 9.85 -30.78
N LEU A 66 -1.95 9.98 -31.67
CA LEU A 66 -0.54 10.05 -31.25
C LEU A 66 -0.32 11.24 -30.31
N PRO A 67 0.42 11.06 -29.19
CA PRO A 67 0.81 12.17 -28.33
C PRO A 67 1.55 13.26 -29.10
N SER A 68 1.15 14.52 -28.90
CA SER A 68 1.80 15.70 -29.50
C SER A 68 3.23 15.94 -28.99
N GLU A 69 3.55 15.38 -27.83
CA GLU A 69 4.82 15.50 -27.13
C GLU A 69 5.92 14.64 -27.76
N LEU A 70 5.55 13.70 -28.63
CA LEU A 70 6.50 12.88 -29.35
C LEU A 70 7.30 13.74 -30.34
N HIS A 71 8.62 13.65 -30.22
CA HIS A 71 9.57 14.38 -31.05
C HIS A 71 9.72 13.73 -32.43
N PRO A 72 10.27 14.47 -33.41
CA PRO A 72 10.71 13.90 -34.67
C PRO A 72 11.65 12.70 -34.48
N GLY A 73 11.30 11.54 -35.05
CA GLY A 73 12.08 10.31 -34.87
C GLY A 73 11.21 9.06 -34.77
N ALA A 74 11.84 7.91 -34.48
CA ALA A 74 11.19 6.61 -34.28
C ALA A 74 10.49 6.53 -32.93
N VAL A 75 9.28 5.96 -32.89
CA VAL A 75 8.51 5.70 -31.66
C VAL A 75 8.21 4.20 -31.55
N LYS A 76 8.20 3.64 -30.34
CA LYS A 76 7.79 2.25 -30.05
C LYS A 76 6.39 2.24 -29.42
N MET A 77 5.51 1.31 -29.82
CA MET A 77 4.16 1.19 -29.25
C MET A 77 3.96 -0.15 -28.52
N SER A 78 3.44 -0.10 -27.30
CA SER A 78 3.02 -1.27 -26.51
C SER A 78 1.53 -1.16 -26.14
N LEU A 79 0.86 -2.30 -25.96
CA LEU A 79 -0.53 -2.34 -25.49
C LEU A 79 -0.66 -3.26 -24.27
N PHE A 80 -1.29 -2.73 -23.23
CA PHE A 80 -1.57 -3.42 -21.98
C PHE A 80 -3.08 -3.58 -21.82
N GLY A 81 -3.52 -4.78 -21.45
CA GLY A 81 -4.89 -5.10 -21.10
C GLY A 81 -4.96 -5.55 -19.64
N TYR A 82 -5.92 -5.07 -18.87
CA TYR A 82 -6.16 -5.55 -17.51
C TYR A 82 -7.66 -5.68 -17.26
N ASP A 83 -8.04 -6.61 -16.41
CA ASP A 83 -9.42 -6.73 -15.94
C ASP A 83 -9.55 -5.89 -14.66
N ALA A 84 -10.59 -5.06 -14.55
CA ALA A 84 -10.76 -4.24 -13.34
C ALA A 84 -11.20 -5.07 -12.12
N GLU A 85 -11.75 -6.27 -12.35
CA GLU A 85 -12.23 -7.17 -11.29
C GLU A 85 -11.20 -8.26 -10.93
N SER A 86 -10.04 -8.30 -11.58
CA SER A 86 -8.96 -9.25 -11.28
C SER A 86 -7.57 -8.61 -11.29
N ASP A 87 -6.67 -9.04 -10.40
CA ASP A 87 -5.27 -8.57 -10.34
C ASP A 87 -4.40 -9.07 -11.54
N THR A 88 -5.01 -9.54 -12.63
CA THR A 88 -4.30 -10.10 -13.77
C THR A 88 -4.22 -9.12 -14.94
N THR A 89 -3.02 -8.57 -15.15
CA THR A 89 -2.69 -7.77 -16.34
C THR A 89 -2.21 -8.69 -17.46
N VAL A 90 -2.88 -8.67 -18.60
CA VAL A 90 -2.47 -9.34 -19.83
C VAL A 90 -1.73 -8.32 -20.72
N ARG A 91 -0.49 -8.62 -21.09
CA ARG A 91 0.29 -7.78 -22.01
C ARG A 91 0.25 -8.38 -23.42
N ALA A 92 -0.09 -7.59 -24.43
CA ALA A 92 0.20 -7.96 -25.82
C ALA A 92 1.68 -7.64 -26.08
N THR A 93 2.39 -8.57 -26.71
CA THR A 93 3.78 -8.41 -27.14
C THR A 93 3.95 -7.08 -27.85
N THR A 94 4.90 -6.30 -27.36
CA THR A 94 5.32 -5.04 -27.96
C THR A 94 5.69 -5.26 -29.42
N VAL A 95 4.94 -4.65 -30.33
CA VAL A 95 5.41 -4.58 -31.72
C VAL A 95 6.12 -3.24 -31.89
N PRO A 96 7.43 -3.25 -32.21
CA PRO A 96 8.10 -2.05 -32.63
C PRO A 96 7.50 -1.61 -33.95
N VAL A 97 6.52 -0.72 -33.88
CA VAL A 97 6.02 0.01 -35.04
C VAL A 97 6.82 1.29 -35.12
N THR A 98 7.86 1.31 -35.94
CA THR A 98 8.66 2.52 -36.16
C THR A 98 7.81 3.57 -36.88
N LEU A 99 7.34 4.57 -36.12
CA LEU A 99 6.69 5.76 -36.67
C LEU A 99 7.76 6.82 -36.91
N HIS A 100 7.89 7.35 -38.13
CA HIS A 100 8.83 8.45 -38.42
C HIS A 100 8.10 9.79 -38.29
N ILE A 101 8.25 10.46 -37.15
CA ILE A 101 7.65 11.79 -36.91
C ILE A 101 8.61 12.87 -37.45
N ARG A 102 8.10 13.96 -38.06
CA ARG A 102 8.85 15.19 -38.36
C ARG A 102 8.07 16.42 -37.89
N SER A 103 8.78 17.46 -37.45
CA SER A 103 8.16 18.70 -37.00
C SER A 103 7.53 19.40 -38.20
N SER A 104 6.31 19.88 -38.06
CA SER A 104 5.69 20.66 -39.12
C SER A 104 6.19 22.09 -39.10
N GLY A 105 6.62 22.56 -40.26
CA GLY A 105 6.93 23.97 -40.49
C GLY A 105 5.71 24.86 -40.70
N PHE A 106 4.48 24.36 -40.57
CA PHE A 106 3.25 25.15 -40.72
C PHE A 106 2.62 25.46 -39.36
N VAL A 107 2.78 26.72 -38.93
CA VAL A 107 1.80 27.40 -38.07
C VAL A 107 1.01 28.28 -39.05
N ALA A 108 -0.23 27.91 -39.35
CA ALA A 108 -1.12 28.85 -40.05
C ALA A 108 -1.36 30.04 -39.10
N ASP A 109 -0.98 31.24 -39.52
CA ASP A 109 -1.26 32.46 -38.75
C ASP A 109 -2.77 32.54 -38.47
N GLY A 110 -3.13 32.37 -37.19
CA GLY A 110 -4.51 32.47 -36.72
C GLY A 110 -5.11 31.20 -36.11
N ASP A 111 -4.48 30.03 -36.25
CA ASP A 111 -4.97 28.82 -35.59
C ASP A 111 -4.44 28.72 -34.16
N THR A 112 -5.34 28.57 -33.18
CA THR A 112 -4.99 28.34 -31.78
C THR A 112 -4.16 27.05 -31.66
N PRO A 113 -2.96 27.08 -31.05
CA PRO A 113 -2.18 25.88 -30.76
C PRO A 113 -3.04 24.88 -29.99
N ILE A 114 -3.07 23.64 -30.45
CA ILE A 114 -3.85 22.59 -29.79
C ILE A 114 -3.18 22.31 -28.44
N PRO A 115 -3.93 22.32 -27.32
CA PRO A 115 -3.35 22.20 -25.99
C PRO A 115 -2.61 20.87 -25.87
N PRO A 116 -1.47 20.85 -25.15
CA PRO A 116 -0.68 19.63 -24.99
C PRO A 116 -1.51 18.49 -24.40
N THR A 117 -1.18 17.25 -24.77
CA THR A 117 -1.74 16.07 -24.13
C THR A 117 -1.43 16.19 -22.63
N PRO A 118 -2.44 16.14 -21.75
CA PRO A 118 -2.19 16.28 -20.32
C PRO A 118 -1.25 15.18 -19.83
N ASP A 119 -0.44 15.45 -18.81
CA ASP A 119 0.41 14.42 -18.21
C ASP A 119 -0.42 13.26 -17.60
N LEU A 120 0.22 12.14 -17.27
CA LEU A 120 -0.48 10.95 -16.76
C LEU A 120 -1.31 11.25 -15.51
N TYR A 121 -0.83 12.13 -14.62
CA TYR A 121 -1.57 12.52 -13.42
C TYR A 121 -2.80 13.36 -13.78
N THR A 122 -2.68 14.29 -14.74
CA THR A 122 -3.80 15.09 -15.24
C THR A 122 -4.80 14.25 -16.06
N GLN A 123 -4.33 13.27 -16.83
CA GLN A 123 -5.19 12.30 -17.52
C GLN A 123 -5.88 11.35 -16.54
N LEU A 124 -5.20 10.92 -15.49
CA LEU A 124 -5.77 10.12 -14.41
C LEU A 124 -6.79 10.93 -13.62
N LEU A 125 -6.52 12.19 -13.28
CA LEU A 125 -7.47 13.11 -12.67
C LEU A 125 -8.67 13.34 -13.57
N LYS A 126 -8.45 13.53 -14.88
CA LYS A 126 -9.53 13.65 -15.86
C LYS A 126 -10.34 12.37 -15.93
N LYS A 127 -9.71 11.19 -15.99
CA LYS A 127 -10.38 9.88 -15.93
C LYS A 127 -11.07 9.64 -14.60
N LEU A 128 -10.50 10.04 -13.48
CA LEU A 128 -11.11 9.97 -12.15
C LEU A 128 -12.30 10.92 -12.06
N SER A 129 -12.25 12.09 -12.70
CA SER A 129 -13.37 13.03 -12.82
C SER A 129 -14.44 12.53 -13.80
N GLU A 130 -14.03 11.87 -14.90
CA GLU A 130 -14.89 11.19 -15.88
C GLU A 130 -15.49 9.89 -15.30
N MET A 131 -14.83 9.25 -14.34
CA MET A 131 -15.30 8.08 -13.58
C MET A 131 -16.15 8.50 -12.38
N GLN A 132 -15.88 9.65 -11.76
CA GLN A 132 -16.81 10.31 -10.83
C GLN A 132 -18.05 10.82 -11.55
N THR A 133 -17.97 11.10 -12.85
CA THR A 133 -19.13 11.42 -13.70
C THR A 133 -19.67 10.19 -14.46
N GLY A 134 -18.99 9.04 -14.37
CA GLY A 134 -19.42 7.74 -14.88
C GLY A 134 -20.26 7.02 -13.84
N ALA A 135 -21.56 7.35 -13.83
CA ALA A 135 -22.61 6.86 -12.93
C ALA A 135 -22.62 7.50 -11.53
N ASN A 136 -22.86 8.80 -11.47
CA ASN A 136 -24.01 9.17 -10.63
C ASN A 136 -25.22 8.49 -11.29
N GLY A 137 -25.73 7.41 -10.67
CA GLY A 137 -27.16 7.17 -10.79
C GLY A 137 -27.84 8.51 -10.52
N LYS A 138 -28.83 8.90 -11.33
CA LYS A 138 -29.60 10.14 -11.12
C LYS A 138 -29.74 10.33 -9.62
N ASP A 139 -29.24 11.45 -9.09
CA ASP A 139 -29.24 11.70 -7.65
C ASP A 139 -30.59 11.23 -7.10
N GLY A 140 -30.54 10.31 -6.14
CA GLY A 140 -31.75 9.80 -5.51
C GLY A 140 -32.56 11.01 -5.06
N ARG A 141 -33.87 11.00 -5.34
CA ARG A 141 -34.74 12.14 -5.09
C ARG A 141 -34.49 12.68 -3.70
N SER A 142 -34.27 13.99 -3.62
CA SER A 142 -34.08 14.67 -2.35
C SER A 142 -35.29 14.40 -1.43
N ALA A 143 -35.06 14.43 -0.12
CA ALA A 143 -36.13 14.24 0.85
C ALA A 143 -37.28 15.25 0.68
N TYR A 144 -36.99 16.44 0.13
CA TYR A 144 -37.99 17.41 -0.30
C TYR A 144 -38.81 16.95 -1.52
N GLU A 145 -38.16 16.42 -2.55
CA GLU A 145 -38.85 15.88 -3.73
C GLU A 145 -39.73 14.67 -3.36
N ILE A 146 -39.30 13.83 -2.42
CA ILE A 146 -40.12 12.74 -1.87
C ILE A 146 -41.33 13.29 -1.09
N ALA A 147 -41.15 14.38 -0.34
CA ALA A 147 -42.25 15.04 0.37
C ALA A 147 -43.32 15.60 -0.59
N LEU A 148 -42.92 16.21 -1.72
CA LEU A 148 -43.85 16.70 -2.76
C LEU A 148 -44.72 15.58 -3.34
N GLU A 149 -44.13 14.40 -3.60
CA GLU A 149 -44.91 13.25 -4.09
C GLU A 149 -45.84 12.63 -3.05
N ASN A 150 -45.52 12.77 -1.76
CA ASN A 150 -46.38 12.34 -0.66
C ASN A 150 -47.37 13.43 -0.23
N GLY A 151 -47.57 14.47 -1.05
CA GLY A 151 -48.63 15.46 -0.89
C GLY A 151 -48.23 16.73 -0.14
N PHE A 152 -46.95 16.96 0.13
CA PHE A 152 -46.48 18.25 0.63
C PHE A 152 -46.64 19.33 -0.46
N VAL A 153 -47.16 20.50 -0.08
CA VAL A 153 -47.29 21.67 -0.97
C VAL A 153 -46.63 22.84 -0.27
N GLY A 154 -45.56 23.36 -0.84
CA GLY A 154 -44.75 24.43 -0.26
C GLY A 154 -43.39 24.51 -0.91
N THR A 155 -42.54 25.41 -0.44
CA THR A 155 -41.14 25.60 -0.85
C THR A 155 -40.18 24.78 0.01
N VAL A 156 -38.92 24.59 -0.43
CA VAL A 156 -37.87 23.89 0.34
C VAL A 156 -37.65 24.52 1.72
N ALA A 157 -37.76 25.85 1.81
CA ALA A 157 -37.61 26.57 3.07
C ALA A 157 -38.76 26.25 4.05
N GLU A 158 -40.00 26.22 3.57
CA GLU A 158 -41.17 25.85 4.38
C GLU A 158 -41.13 24.39 4.81
N TRP A 159 -40.61 23.50 3.95
CA TRP A 159 -40.39 22.10 4.30
C TRP A 159 -39.35 21.94 5.40
N LEU A 160 -38.21 22.64 5.33
CA LEU A 160 -37.18 22.59 6.37
C LEU A 160 -37.65 23.16 7.71
N GLU A 161 -38.47 24.22 7.70
CA GLU A 161 -39.10 24.73 8.93
C GLU A 161 -40.09 23.72 9.53
N SER A 162 -40.80 22.93 8.71
CA SER A 162 -41.71 21.89 9.20
C SER A 162 -41.03 20.72 9.93
N LEU A 163 -39.72 20.52 9.70
CA LEU A 163 -38.93 19.46 10.33
C LEU A 163 -38.38 19.85 11.70
N LYS A 164 -38.50 21.11 12.11
CA LYS A 164 -38.14 21.55 13.46
C LYS A 164 -39.22 21.07 14.44
N GLY A 165 -38.85 20.19 15.36
CA GLY A 165 -39.71 19.83 16.48
C GLY A 165 -40.08 21.07 17.29
N ARG A 166 -41.28 21.09 17.86
CA ARG A 166 -41.68 22.17 18.78
C ARG A 166 -40.73 22.18 19.98
N ASP A 167 -40.36 23.37 20.43
CA ASP A 167 -39.61 23.53 21.68
C ASP A 167 -40.33 22.80 22.82
N GLY A 168 -39.55 22.17 23.70
CA GLY A 168 -40.07 21.55 24.91
C GLY A 168 -40.83 22.59 25.72
N ILE A 169 -41.99 22.21 26.25
CA ILE A 169 -42.79 23.07 27.12
C ILE A 169 -41.93 23.42 28.35
N ASP A 170 -41.72 24.70 28.61
CA ASP A 170 -41.04 25.16 29.82
C ASP A 170 -41.71 24.55 31.05
N GLY A 171 -40.89 24.09 32.00
CA GLY A 171 -41.38 23.56 33.26
C GLY A 171 -42.23 24.62 33.97
N LYS A 172 -43.43 24.23 34.41
CA LYS A 172 -44.30 25.14 35.18
C LYS A 172 -43.56 25.61 36.43
N ASP A 173 -43.48 26.93 36.62
CA ASP A 173 -43.00 27.52 37.86
C ASP A 173 -43.74 26.93 39.07
N GLY A 174 -42.99 26.69 40.15
CA GLY A 174 -43.54 26.18 41.40
C GLY A 174 -44.56 27.14 41.97
N ALA A 175 -45.73 26.63 42.37
CA ALA A 175 -46.80 27.44 42.94
C ALA A 175 -46.36 28.05 44.29
N ASP A 176 -46.62 29.34 44.48
CA ASP A 176 -46.48 30.01 45.77
C ASP A 176 -47.36 29.33 46.84
N GLY A 177 -46.81 29.15 48.05
CA GLY A 177 -47.53 28.54 49.17
C GLY A 177 -48.71 29.38 49.64
N LEU A 178 -49.89 28.78 49.72
CA LEU A 178 -51.08 29.41 50.28
C LEU A 178 -51.06 29.40 51.82
N PRO A 179 -51.53 30.48 52.48
CA PRO A 179 -51.51 30.59 53.94
C PRO A 179 -52.58 29.69 54.59
N GLY A 180 -52.22 29.04 55.70
CA GLY A 180 -53.08 28.08 56.39
C GLY A 180 -54.32 28.70 57.01
N LYS A 181 -55.43 27.92 57.05
CA LYS A 181 -56.54 28.07 58.00
C LYS A 181 -57.27 26.76 58.27
N ASP A 182 -57.75 26.67 59.50
CA ASP A 182 -58.35 25.55 60.22
C ASP A 182 -59.74 25.09 59.73
N GLY A 183 -60.11 23.86 60.12
CA GLY A 183 -61.42 23.59 60.73
C GLY A 183 -62.41 22.64 60.04
N THR A 184 -62.56 21.45 60.64
CA THR A 184 -63.80 20.67 60.92
C THR A 184 -64.44 19.68 59.90
N ASN A 185 -64.43 18.42 60.36
CA ASN A 185 -65.44 17.34 60.45
C ASN A 185 -66.30 16.86 59.25
N GLY A 186 -66.28 15.53 59.02
CA GLY A 186 -67.51 14.76 58.74
C GLY A 186 -67.42 13.41 57.99
N LYS A 187 -67.48 12.31 58.77
CA LYS A 187 -68.22 11.03 58.57
C LYS A 187 -67.64 9.82 57.79
N ASP A 188 -67.99 8.66 58.37
CA ASP A 188 -67.50 7.28 58.21
C ASP A 188 -67.93 6.51 56.95
N GLY A 189 -67.26 5.37 56.70
CA GLY A 189 -67.74 4.32 55.78
C GLY A 189 -66.94 3.00 55.79
N LEU A 190 -67.29 2.11 56.72
CA LEU A 190 -67.31 0.62 56.77
C LEU A 190 -66.13 -0.29 56.27
N PRO A 191 -65.91 -1.44 56.96
CA PRO A 191 -64.73 -2.31 56.83
C PRO A 191 -64.91 -3.53 55.90
N GLY A 192 -63.80 -4.16 55.53
CA GLY A 192 -63.74 -5.56 55.10
C GLY A 192 -62.33 -5.94 54.61
N LYS A 193 -61.79 -7.15 54.77
CA LYS A 193 -62.13 -8.41 55.47
C LYS A 193 -60.79 -9.14 55.67
N ASP A 194 -60.63 -9.91 56.74
CA ASP A 194 -59.41 -10.68 57.01
C ASP A 194 -59.31 -12.01 56.23
N GLY A 195 -58.07 -12.46 56.00
CA GLY A 195 -57.67 -13.86 55.77
C GLY A 195 -56.14 -13.95 55.59
N ARG A 196 -55.36 -14.33 56.63
CA ARG A 196 -54.81 -15.67 56.97
C ARG A 196 -53.80 -16.21 55.92
N ASP A 197 -52.64 -16.79 56.20
CA ASP A 197 -52.10 -17.64 57.29
C ASP A 197 -50.59 -17.28 57.55
N GLY A 198 -49.81 -17.81 58.51
CA GLY A 198 -49.92 -19.06 59.25
C GLY A 198 -48.90 -19.22 60.41
N LYS A 199 -49.07 -20.35 61.08
CA LYS A 199 -48.37 -20.93 62.25
C LYS A 199 -46.94 -21.43 61.92
N ASP A 200 -45.96 -21.62 62.82
CA ASP A 200 -45.86 -21.83 64.28
C ASP A 200 -44.44 -21.47 64.80
N GLY A 201 -44.25 -21.32 66.13
CA GLY A 201 -42.93 -21.38 66.79
C GLY A 201 -42.83 -20.93 68.26
N VAL A 202 -43.34 -21.77 69.18
CA VAL A 202 -43.20 -21.89 70.67
C VAL A 202 -41.99 -21.16 71.31
N SER A 203 -42.06 -20.37 72.41
CA SER A 203 -42.61 -20.65 73.76
C SER A 203 -42.74 -19.38 74.65
N PRO A 204 -43.74 -19.28 75.55
CA PRO A 204 -43.43 -18.84 76.92
C PRO A 204 -44.18 -19.63 78.01
N ASP A 205 -43.49 -19.90 79.13
CA ASP A 205 -44.09 -20.43 80.36
C ASP A 205 -44.44 -19.28 81.31
N LEU A 206 -45.73 -19.06 81.53
CA LEU A 206 -46.31 -18.03 82.42
C LEU A 206 -47.50 -18.60 83.19
N THR A 207 -47.35 -19.78 83.79
CA THR A 207 -48.39 -20.50 84.56
C THR A 207 -48.86 -19.82 85.86
N ASN A 208 -48.77 -18.49 86.00
CA ASN A 208 -49.19 -17.83 87.23
C ASN A 208 -49.55 -16.35 87.12
N TYR A 209 -50.28 -15.96 86.07
CA TYR A 209 -50.89 -14.62 86.00
C TYR A 209 -52.40 -14.72 85.75
N PRO A 210 -53.24 -14.07 86.58
CA PRO A 210 -54.67 -14.03 86.36
C PRO A 210 -54.98 -13.32 85.03
N ASP A 211 -55.90 -13.91 84.28
CA ASP A 211 -56.38 -13.43 82.98
C ASP A 211 -56.71 -11.93 83.04
N THR A 212 -56.20 -11.18 82.06
CA THR A 212 -56.24 -9.72 82.03
C THR A 212 -57.68 -9.19 81.95
N ASP A 213 -58.60 -10.02 81.45
CA ASP A 213 -60.03 -9.72 81.41
C ASP A 213 -60.70 -9.90 82.79
N ALA A 214 -60.23 -10.85 83.61
CA ALA A 214 -60.70 -11.01 84.99
C ALA A 214 -60.19 -9.89 85.90
N VAL A 215 -58.97 -9.40 85.69
CA VAL A 215 -58.39 -8.25 86.40
C VAL A 215 -59.09 -6.94 85.98
N LYS A 216 -59.39 -6.74 84.70
CA LYS A 216 -60.19 -5.59 84.22
C LYS A 216 -61.59 -5.57 84.80
N ALA A 217 -62.27 -6.72 84.89
CA ALA A 217 -63.60 -6.81 85.48
C ALA A 217 -63.60 -6.48 86.99
N LEU A 218 -62.58 -6.94 87.73
CA LEU A 218 -62.42 -6.64 89.16
C LEU A 218 -62.08 -5.17 89.43
N ILE A 219 -61.22 -4.56 88.61
CA ILE A 219 -60.86 -3.14 88.72
C ILE A 219 -62.09 -2.27 88.38
N GLN A 220 -62.84 -2.62 87.34
CA GLN A 220 -64.01 -1.84 86.94
C GLN A 220 -65.18 -1.95 87.93
N ALA A 221 -65.32 -3.09 88.63
CA ALA A 221 -66.28 -3.25 89.71
C ALA A 221 -65.89 -2.52 91.00
N ALA A 222 -64.59 -2.40 91.30
CA ALA A 222 -64.08 -1.75 92.51
C ALA A 222 -63.97 -0.21 92.39
N VAL A 223 -63.75 0.32 91.19
CA VAL A 223 -63.53 1.76 90.94
C VAL A 223 -64.84 2.55 90.78
N GLN A 224 -65.93 1.90 90.37
CA GLN A 224 -67.22 2.56 90.13
C GLN A 224 -67.90 3.22 91.35
N PRO A 225 -67.82 2.67 92.57
CA PRO A 225 -68.34 3.37 93.76
C PRO A 225 -67.41 4.49 94.26
N LEU A 226 -66.12 4.49 93.90
CA LEU A 226 -65.14 5.51 94.30
C LEU A 226 -65.20 6.77 93.41
N LEU A 227 -65.60 6.62 92.14
CA LEU A 227 -65.81 7.72 91.20
C LEU A 227 -66.99 8.64 91.55
N GLN A 228 -67.98 8.16 92.33
CA GLN A 228 -69.12 8.98 92.73
C GLN A 228 -68.90 9.82 94.00
N GLN A 229 -67.80 9.64 94.74
CA GLN A 229 -67.68 10.23 96.08
C GLN A 229 -66.78 11.44 96.26
N VAL A 230 -65.96 11.85 95.29
CA VAL A 230 -65.07 13.01 95.53
C VAL A 230 -64.93 13.89 94.30
N HIS A 231 -65.80 14.90 94.19
CA HIS A 231 -65.47 16.14 93.51
C HIS A 231 -65.19 17.21 94.58
N VAL A 232 -63.92 17.52 94.85
CA VAL A 232 -63.55 18.81 95.46
C VAL A 232 -62.20 19.38 95.00
N HIS A 233 -62.28 20.25 93.97
CA HIS A 233 -61.69 21.58 93.76
C HIS A 233 -60.17 21.87 93.99
N LYS A 234 -59.60 22.42 92.88
CA LYS A 234 -58.33 23.16 92.65
C LYS A 234 -57.08 22.42 92.19
N ASN A 235 -56.82 21.18 92.62
CA ASN A 235 -55.71 20.40 92.05
C ASN A 235 -56.12 19.59 90.81
N LEU A 236 -57.43 19.38 90.60
CA LEU A 236 -57.94 18.57 89.49
C LEU A 236 -57.67 19.22 88.12
N ASN A 237 -57.92 20.52 87.95
CA ASN A 237 -57.59 21.18 86.68
C ASN A 237 -56.07 21.24 86.42
N VAL A 238 -55.24 21.40 87.45
CA VAL A 238 -53.78 21.40 87.28
C VAL A 238 -53.25 19.99 87.01
N LEU A 239 -53.83 18.95 87.62
CA LEU A 239 -53.51 17.55 87.31
C LEU A 239 -54.08 17.12 85.96
N ASP A 240 -55.27 17.57 85.57
CA ASP A 240 -55.91 17.30 84.28
C ASP A 240 -55.17 18.04 83.15
N ASP A 241 -54.70 19.27 83.39
CA ASP A 241 -53.83 20.01 82.47
C ASP A 241 -52.42 19.39 82.42
N LEU A 242 -51.82 19.00 83.55
CA LEU A 242 -50.54 18.26 83.58
C LEU A 242 -50.66 16.90 82.89
N THR A 243 -51.74 16.15 83.11
CA THR A 243 -51.96 14.88 82.40
C THR A 243 -52.31 15.09 80.95
N ALA A 244 -53.01 16.17 80.58
CA ALA A 244 -53.26 16.51 79.17
C ALA A 244 -51.97 16.93 78.46
N ASP A 245 -51.11 17.71 79.10
CA ASP A 245 -49.79 18.09 78.59
C ASP A 245 -48.86 16.88 78.51
N GLU A 246 -48.84 16.01 79.53
CA GLU A 246 -48.08 14.75 79.53
C GLU A 246 -48.60 13.77 78.46
N LEU A 247 -49.92 13.64 78.27
CA LEU A 247 -50.52 12.85 77.19
C LEU A 247 -50.25 13.46 75.81
N SER A 248 -50.20 14.79 75.71
CA SER A 248 -49.83 15.48 74.48
C SER A 248 -48.34 15.29 74.17
N LEU A 249 -47.48 15.32 75.20
CA LEU A 249 -46.06 15.03 75.06
C LEU A 249 -45.84 13.56 74.69
N LEU A 250 -46.60 12.64 75.26
CA LEU A 250 -46.55 11.21 74.93
C LEU A 250 -47.00 10.95 73.50
N ARG A 251 -48.06 11.65 73.02
CA ARG A 251 -48.48 11.60 71.62
C ARG A 251 -47.45 12.22 70.69
N ALA A 252 -46.84 13.35 71.06
CA ALA A 252 -45.78 13.96 70.29
C ALA A 252 -44.51 13.08 70.26
N LEU A 253 -44.21 12.37 71.35
CA LEU A 253 -43.14 11.37 71.39
C LEU A 253 -43.48 10.16 70.50
N GLN A 254 -44.72 9.69 70.53
CA GLN A 254 -45.18 8.59 69.67
C GLN A 254 -45.14 9.01 68.19
N GLU A 255 -45.61 10.22 67.85
CA GLU A 255 -45.51 10.76 66.49
C GLU A 255 -44.06 10.95 66.06
N PHE A 256 -43.18 11.39 66.95
CA PHE A 256 -41.74 11.48 66.69
C PHE A 256 -41.11 10.10 66.48
N GLU A 257 -41.50 9.09 67.27
CA GLU A 257 -41.04 7.71 67.13
C GLU A 257 -41.55 7.07 65.83
N ASP A 258 -42.80 7.33 65.47
CA ASP A 258 -43.42 6.87 64.23
C ASP A 258 -42.77 7.54 63.00
N ASP A 259 -42.54 8.86 63.05
CA ASP A 259 -41.85 9.61 61.99
C ASP A 259 -40.38 9.19 61.87
N THR A 260 -39.69 8.98 62.99
CA THR A 260 -38.32 8.45 62.99
C THR A 260 -38.27 7.03 62.42
N THR A 261 -39.26 6.19 62.75
CA THR A 261 -39.38 4.83 62.20
C THR A 261 -39.63 4.87 60.70
N TYR A 262 -40.53 5.74 60.23
CA TYR A 262 -40.81 5.96 58.81
C TYR A 262 -39.58 6.47 58.06
N ASN A 263 -38.87 7.44 58.64
CA ASN A 263 -37.64 7.99 58.05
C ASN A 263 -36.52 6.94 58.01
N ILE A 264 -36.35 6.13 59.06
CA ILE A 264 -35.40 5.00 59.07
C ILE A 264 -35.77 3.97 58.01
N GLN A 265 -37.05 3.64 57.85
CA GLN A 265 -37.51 2.71 56.83
C GLN A 265 -37.28 3.27 55.42
N THR A 266 -37.58 4.55 55.20
CA THR A 266 -37.31 5.26 53.94
C THR A 266 -35.81 5.28 53.63
N PHE A 267 -34.95 5.54 54.62
CA PHE A 267 -33.50 5.48 54.44
C PHE A 267 -33.00 4.05 54.21
N ARG A 268 -33.57 3.04 54.85
CA ARG A 268 -33.26 1.63 54.58
C ARG A 268 -33.64 1.23 53.17
N GLU A 269 -34.79 1.66 52.66
CA GLU A 269 -35.22 1.44 51.29
C GLU A 269 -34.34 2.18 50.29
N ALA A 270 -33.96 3.44 50.58
CA ALA A 270 -33.01 4.20 49.77
C ALA A 270 -31.62 3.55 49.74
N ILE A 271 -31.13 3.05 50.88
CA ILE A 271 -29.86 2.31 50.97
C ILE A 271 -29.96 0.97 50.24
N ALA A 272 -31.08 0.25 50.35
CA ALA A 272 -31.31 -1.00 49.61
C ALA A 272 -31.31 -0.76 48.10
N ALA A 273 -31.98 0.29 47.63
CA ALA A 273 -32.00 0.69 46.22
C ALA A 273 -30.61 1.14 45.72
N LEU A 274 -29.82 1.81 46.56
CA LEU A 274 -28.42 2.16 46.26
C LEU A 274 -27.52 0.92 46.26
N ASN A 275 -27.76 -0.06 47.13
CA ASN A 275 -27.02 -1.31 47.20
C ASN A 275 -27.34 -2.23 45.99
N GLU A 276 -28.58 -2.22 45.51
CA GLU A 276 -28.98 -2.86 44.25
C GLU A 276 -28.28 -2.22 43.02
N LYS A 277 -28.10 -0.89 43.04
CA LYS A 277 -27.30 -0.17 42.03
C LYS A 277 -25.78 -0.35 42.17
N ALA A 278 -25.27 -0.73 43.34
CA ALA A 278 -23.85 -0.96 43.57
C ALA A 278 -23.38 -2.35 43.08
N HIS A 279 -24.31 -3.29 42.88
CA HIS A 279 -24.05 -4.63 42.34
C HIS A 279 -24.55 -4.78 40.90
N THR A 280 -24.32 -3.79 40.03
CA THR A 280 -24.79 -3.87 38.66
C THR A 280 -23.97 -4.87 37.85
N HIS A 281 -24.65 -5.95 37.46
CA HIS A 281 -24.29 -6.82 36.35
C HIS A 281 -23.94 -6.06 35.05
N GLU A 282 -24.28 -4.77 34.95
CA GLU A 282 -23.90 -3.89 33.83
C GLU A 282 -22.39 -3.69 33.71
N ASN A 283 -21.64 -3.51 34.80
CA ASN A 283 -20.18 -3.34 34.70
C ASN A 283 -19.48 -4.64 34.31
N GLN A 284 -19.93 -5.77 34.83
CA GLN A 284 -19.43 -7.09 34.42
C GLN A 284 -19.82 -7.38 32.97
N SER A 285 -21.06 -7.11 32.58
CA SER A 285 -21.52 -7.26 31.19
C SER A 285 -20.76 -6.33 30.24
N ALA A 286 -20.45 -5.10 30.65
CA ALA A 286 -19.64 -4.17 29.86
C ALA A 286 -18.20 -4.66 29.74
N LEU A 287 -17.59 -5.17 30.81
CA LEU A 287 -16.27 -5.79 30.80
C LEU A 287 -16.22 -7.06 29.92
N ASP A 288 -17.24 -7.90 29.99
CA ASP A 288 -17.37 -9.11 29.19
C ASP A 288 -17.57 -8.77 27.71
N GLN A 289 -18.38 -7.74 27.40
CA GLN A 289 -18.53 -7.23 26.03
C GLN A 289 -17.24 -6.61 25.50
N ILE A 290 -16.52 -5.82 26.30
CA ILE A 290 -15.21 -5.26 25.92
C ILE A 290 -14.20 -6.39 25.69
N THR A 291 -14.22 -7.43 26.52
CA THR A 291 -13.35 -8.59 26.40
C THR A 291 -13.67 -9.39 25.15
N ALA A 292 -14.95 -9.67 24.88
CA ALA A 292 -15.41 -10.34 23.67
C ALA A 292 -15.08 -9.54 22.40
N ALA A 293 -15.29 -8.21 22.43
CA ALA A 293 -14.95 -7.33 21.32
C ALA A 293 -13.44 -7.31 21.04
N LYS A 294 -12.61 -7.30 22.09
CA LYS A 294 -11.15 -7.41 21.94
C LYS A 294 -10.75 -8.78 21.40
N ILE A 295 -11.31 -9.88 21.90
CA ILE A 295 -11.05 -11.23 21.37
C ILE A 295 -11.40 -11.30 19.88
N ALA A 296 -12.57 -10.80 19.48
CA ALA A 296 -12.97 -10.75 18.07
C ALA A 296 -12.02 -9.88 17.21
N GLN A 297 -11.51 -8.77 17.74
CA GLN A 297 -10.49 -7.97 17.06
C GLN A 297 -9.17 -8.74 16.91
N TRP A 298 -8.74 -9.47 17.95
CA TRP A 298 -7.55 -10.31 17.92
C TRP A 298 -7.67 -11.47 16.93
N ASP A 299 -8.83 -12.12 16.86
CA ASP A 299 -9.13 -13.15 15.87
C ASP A 299 -9.15 -12.57 14.44
N GLY A 300 -9.67 -11.35 14.30
CA GLY A 300 -9.59 -10.56 13.06
C GLY A 300 -8.14 -10.32 12.62
N PHE A 301 -7.27 -9.90 13.55
CA PHE A 301 -5.84 -9.75 13.28
C PHE A 301 -5.17 -11.07 12.94
N GLY A 302 -5.49 -12.16 13.63
CA GLY A 302 -4.96 -13.50 13.33
C GLY A 302 -5.33 -13.95 11.91
N THR A 303 -6.56 -13.68 11.48
CA THR A 303 -7.03 -13.96 10.12
C THR A 303 -6.28 -13.14 9.07
N GLN A 304 -6.05 -11.85 9.35
CA GLN A 304 -5.25 -10.98 8.47
C GLN A 304 -3.79 -11.44 8.36
N ILE A 305 -3.16 -11.81 9.48
CA ILE A 305 -1.79 -12.32 9.52
C ILE A 305 -1.68 -13.62 8.73
N ASN A 306 -2.62 -14.55 8.89
CA ASN A 306 -2.64 -15.79 8.12
C ASN A 306 -2.80 -15.52 6.62
N GLY A 307 -3.71 -14.61 6.25
CA GLY A 307 -3.88 -14.20 4.85
C GLY A 307 -2.63 -13.55 4.25
N LEU A 308 -1.92 -12.72 5.03
CA LEU A 308 -0.64 -12.13 4.60
C LEU A 308 0.45 -13.20 4.47
N SER A 309 0.56 -14.14 5.42
CA SER A 309 1.51 -15.24 5.37
C SER A 309 1.33 -16.09 4.10
N THR A 310 0.08 -16.46 3.79
CA THR A 310 -0.23 -17.19 2.55
C THR A 310 0.14 -16.38 1.31
N LYS A 311 -0.14 -15.08 1.27
CA LYS A 311 0.28 -14.21 0.16
C LYS A 311 1.80 -14.18 0.00
N VAL A 312 2.55 -14.05 1.11
CA VAL A 312 4.02 -14.05 1.09
C VAL A 312 4.57 -15.37 0.54
N THR A 313 4.04 -16.52 0.96
CA THR A 313 4.42 -17.84 0.40
C THR A 313 4.13 -17.94 -1.09
N VAL A 314 2.96 -17.49 -1.55
CA VAL A 314 2.62 -17.49 -2.98
C VAL A 314 3.57 -16.57 -3.77
N TYR A 315 3.92 -15.41 -3.22
CA TYR A 315 4.89 -14.50 -3.85
C TYR A 315 6.30 -15.09 -3.91
N SER A 316 6.77 -15.77 -2.86
CA SER A 316 8.09 -16.43 -2.89
C SER A 316 8.14 -17.51 -3.95
N GLU A 317 7.15 -18.40 -3.99
CA GLU A 317 7.06 -19.46 -5.01
C GLU A 317 6.96 -18.89 -6.43
N LYS A 318 6.18 -17.82 -6.63
CA LYS A 318 6.06 -17.17 -7.94
C LYS A 318 7.39 -16.57 -8.38
N THR A 319 8.15 -16.01 -7.44
CA THR A 319 9.47 -15.43 -7.70
C THR A 319 10.48 -16.51 -8.08
N GLU A 320 10.52 -17.62 -7.34
CA GLU A 320 11.38 -18.78 -7.64
C GLU A 320 11.07 -19.36 -9.03
N ARG A 321 9.79 -19.61 -9.35
CA ARG A 321 9.40 -20.10 -10.68
C ARG A 321 9.74 -19.12 -11.81
N THR A 322 9.68 -17.81 -11.54
CA THR A 322 10.08 -16.78 -12.51
C THR A 322 11.59 -16.81 -12.74
N LEU A 323 12.37 -16.97 -11.67
CA LEU A 323 13.83 -17.08 -11.76
C LEU A 323 14.25 -18.33 -12.54
N GLU A 324 13.62 -19.48 -12.28
CA GLU A 324 13.85 -20.72 -13.04
C GLU A 324 13.46 -20.59 -14.52
N SER A 325 12.36 -19.90 -14.82
CA SER A 325 11.92 -19.65 -16.20
C SER A 325 12.88 -18.72 -16.95
N LEU A 326 13.37 -17.67 -16.30
CA LEU A 326 14.37 -16.77 -16.88
C LEU A 326 15.71 -17.48 -17.10
N GLN A 327 16.12 -18.31 -16.14
CA GLN A 327 17.33 -19.13 -16.28
C GLN A 327 17.20 -20.07 -17.49
N LYS A 328 16.07 -20.77 -17.64
CA LYS A 328 15.81 -21.60 -18.83
C LYS A 328 15.78 -20.81 -20.13
N GLN A 329 15.26 -19.58 -20.14
CA GLN A 329 15.29 -18.72 -21.33
C GLN A 329 16.72 -18.30 -21.68
N ILE A 330 17.55 -17.97 -20.68
CA ILE A 330 18.97 -17.67 -20.86
C ILE A 330 19.71 -18.91 -21.38
N ASP A 331 19.45 -20.08 -20.80
CA ASP A 331 20.07 -21.35 -21.22
C ASP A 331 19.66 -21.68 -22.66
N ASN A 332 18.39 -21.51 -23.04
CA ASN A 332 17.93 -21.70 -24.41
C ASN A 332 18.55 -20.69 -25.39
N LEU A 333 18.72 -19.43 -25.00
CA LEU A 333 19.36 -18.39 -25.83
C LEU A 333 20.87 -18.62 -26.00
N THR A 334 21.51 -19.30 -25.06
CA THR A 334 22.96 -19.57 -25.08
C THR A 334 23.32 -20.96 -25.58
N SER A 335 22.37 -21.91 -25.55
CA SER A 335 22.56 -23.34 -25.92
C SER A 335 22.99 -23.62 -27.37
N GLY A 336 23.05 -22.61 -28.24
CA GLY A 336 23.41 -22.77 -29.65
C GLY A 336 24.69 -22.05 -30.09
N ARG A 337 25.34 -21.25 -29.22
CA ARG A 337 26.55 -20.50 -29.56
C ARG A 337 27.66 -20.83 -28.56
N ASN A 338 28.67 -21.56 -29.02
CA ASN A 338 29.88 -21.76 -28.22
C ASN A 338 30.53 -20.40 -27.98
N TYR A 339 30.95 -20.15 -26.74
CA TYR A 339 31.68 -18.93 -26.42
C TYR A 339 32.85 -19.22 -25.50
N THR A 340 33.95 -18.53 -25.77
CA THR A 340 35.14 -18.55 -24.91
C THR A 340 35.19 -17.25 -24.12
N VAL A 341 35.16 -17.34 -22.79
CA VAL A 341 35.36 -16.18 -21.89
C VAL A 341 36.86 -15.95 -21.73
N LEU A 342 37.32 -14.76 -22.12
CA LEU A 342 38.73 -14.35 -22.01
C LEU A 342 38.99 -13.60 -20.72
N PHE A 343 38.00 -12.83 -20.28
CA PHE A 343 38.03 -12.12 -19.01
C PHE A 343 36.60 -11.89 -18.52
N GLN A 344 36.38 -12.01 -17.21
CA GLN A 344 35.15 -11.59 -16.56
C GLN A 344 35.47 -11.09 -15.15
N SER A 345 34.95 -9.92 -14.82
CA SER A 345 35.10 -9.33 -13.49
C SER A 345 34.41 -10.18 -12.43
N GLY A 346 34.97 -10.16 -11.23
CA GLY A 346 34.49 -10.92 -10.09
C GLY A 346 35.64 -11.27 -9.14
N GLN A 347 35.30 -11.75 -7.95
CA GLN A 347 36.28 -12.04 -6.89
C GLN A 347 37.40 -13.00 -7.33
N ASN A 348 37.10 -13.92 -8.25
CA ASN A 348 38.05 -14.90 -8.77
C ASN A 348 38.75 -14.45 -10.08
N ALA A 349 38.56 -13.21 -10.55
CA ALA A 349 39.06 -12.78 -11.86
C ALA A 349 40.59 -12.94 -11.99
N ILE A 350 41.34 -12.57 -10.94
CA ILE A 350 42.80 -12.68 -10.91
C ILE A 350 43.22 -14.15 -10.95
N SER A 351 42.68 -15.00 -10.08
CA SER A 351 43.04 -16.42 -10.02
C SER A 351 42.61 -17.21 -11.27
N THR A 352 41.58 -16.75 -11.97
CA THR A 352 41.03 -17.43 -13.16
C THR A 352 41.70 -17.00 -14.46
N TYR A 353 41.99 -15.70 -14.62
CA TYR A 353 42.37 -15.14 -15.91
C TYR A 353 43.79 -14.59 -15.98
N ALA A 354 44.48 -14.35 -14.84
CA ALA A 354 45.81 -13.73 -14.88
C ALA A 354 46.85 -14.55 -15.67
N SER A 355 46.79 -15.88 -15.61
CA SER A 355 47.70 -16.74 -16.41
C SER A 355 47.47 -16.64 -17.92
N ASN A 356 46.30 -16.15 -18.34
CA ASN A 356 45.89 -16.04 -19.75
C ASN A 356 46.04 -14.62 -20.30
N LEU A 357 46.58 -13.68 -19.52
CA LEU A 357 46.72 -12.28 -19.88
C LEU A 357 48.15 -11.79 -19.67
N SER A 358 48.60 -10.94 -20.59
CA SER A 358 49.86 -10.22 -20.49
C SER A 358 49.69 -8.77 -20.91
N MET A 359 50.58 -7.91 -20.42
CA MET A 359 50.50 -6.46 -20.61
C MET A 359 51.81 -5.96 -21.20
N ILE A 360 51.68 -4.94 -22.04
CA ILE A 360 52.80 -4.13 -22.49
C ILE A 360 52.49 -2.69 -22.18
N LEU A 361 53.33 -2.11 -21.34
CA LEU A 361 53.29 -0.72 -20.92
C LEU A 361 54.67 -0.11 -21.15
N ASP A 362 54.72 1.03 -21.84
CA ASP A 362 55.96 1.71 -22.23
C ASP A 362 56.97 0.76 -22.94
N GLY A 363 56.47 -0.18 -23.74
CA GLY A 363 57.26 -1.18 -24.47
C GLY A 363 57.76 -2.37 -23.64
N GLY A 364 57.53 -2.37 -22.32
CA GLY A 364 57.92 -3.46 -21.43
C GLY A 364 56.85 -4.54 -21.30
N TYR A 365 57.21 -5.79 -21.61
CA TYR A 365 56.34 -6.96 -21.40
C TYR A 365 56.29 -7.39 -19.93
N GLN A 366 55.08 -7.67 -19.44
CA GLN A 366 54.82 -8.21 -18.11
C GLN A 366 53.69 -9.25 -18.15
N THR A 367 53.78 -10.27 -17.30
CA THR A 367 52.62 -11.15 -17.03
C THR A 367 51.57 -10.36 -16.24
N MET A 368 50.29 -10.76 -16.30
CA MET A 368 49.28 -10.07 -15.48
C MET A 368 49.56 -10.17 -13.98
N THR A 369 50.15 -11.27 -13.51
CA THR A 369 50.54 -11.42 -12.10
C THR A 369 51.59 -10.38 -11.70
N ASP A 370 52.66 -10.24 -12.47
CA ASP A 370 53.71 -9.24 -12.18
C ASP A 370 53.18 -7.81 -12.34
N PHE A 371 52.35 -7.59 -13.35
CA PHE A 371 51.74 -6.30 -13.61
C PHE A 371 50.82 -5.85 -12.46
N LEU A 372 50.05 -6.77 -11.87
CA LEU A 372 49.21 -6.47 -10.71
C LEU A 372 50.01 -6.26 -9.42
N ALA A 373 51.21 -6.80 -9.30
CA ALA A 373 52.11 -6.49 -8.19
C ALA A 373 52.56 -5.02 -8.23
N ALA A 374 52.79 -4.49 -9.44
CA ALA A 374 53.13 -3.08 -9.64
C ALA A 374 51.90 -2.15 -9.62
N TYR A 375 50.77 -2.60 -10.19
CA TYR A 375 49.55 -1.81 -10.38
C TYR A 375 48.32 -2.54 -9.80
N PRO A 376 48.21 -2.68 -8.47
CA PRO A 376 47.12 -3.46 -7.86
C PRO A 376 45.73 -2.89 -8.15
N GLN A 377 45.62 -1.57 -8.36
CA GLN A 377 44.37 -0.90 -8.73
C GLN A 377 43.87 -1.24 -10.15
N PHE A 378 44.70 -1.89 -10.97
CA PHE A 378 44.32 -2.27 -12.33
C PHE A 378 43.17 -3.28 -12.33
N CYS A 379 43.17 -4.24 -11.40
CA CYS A 379 42.09 -5.21 -11.18
C CYS A 379 42.09 -5.66 -9.72
N SER A 380 41.16 -5.14 -8.92
CA SER A 380 41.08 -5.44 -7.47
C SER A 380 39.68 -5.25 -6.91
N ALA A 381 39.49 -5.59 -5.64
CA ALA A 381 38.22 -5.32 -4.94
C ALA A 381 37.80 -3.84 -4.97
N ALA A 382 38.74 -2.89 -5.08
CA ALA A 382 38.44 -1.46 -5.11
C ALA A 382 37.72 -1.01 -6.39
N ASN A 383 37.80 -1.79 -7.47
CA ASN A 383 37.18 -1.49 -8.76
C ASN A 383 36.26 -2.62 -9.25
N ASP A 384 35.76 -3.45 -8.33
CA ASP A 384 34.96 -4.64 -8.65
C ASP A 384 35.65 -5.65 -9.58
N PHE A 385 36.98 -5.71 -9.52
CA PHE A 385 37.84 -6.58 -10.32
C PHE A 385 37.66 -6.41 -11.83
N VAL A 386 37.36 -5.20 -12.29
CA VAL A 386 37.41 -4.84 -13.72
C VAL A 386 38.85 -4.57 -14.15
N LEU A 387 39.16 -4.67 -15.45
CA LEU A 387 40.43 -4.16 -15.99
C LEU A 387 40.31 -2.64 -16.15
N SER A 388 40.99 -1.86 -15.32
CA SER A 388 40.83 -0.41 -15.23
C SER A 388 42.02 0.35 -15.81
N TYR A 389 41.83 0.99 -16.96
CA TYR A 389 42.87 1.82 -17.59
C TYR A 389 42.79 3.28 -17.12
N SER A 390 42.65 3.48 -15.81
CA SER A 390 42.44 4.82 -15.23
C SER A 390 43.74 5.56 -14.91
N GLN A 391 43.62 6.89 -14.71
CA GLN A 391 44.74 7.74 -14.26
C GLN A 391 45.27 7.36 -12.86
N ALA A 392 44.45 6.74 -12.03
CA ALA A 392 44.87 6.24 -10.73
C ALA A 392 45.71 4.96 -10.85
N CYS A 393 45.51 4.19 -11.92
CA CYS A 393 46.30 3.01 -12.24
C CYS A 393 47.61 3.40 -12.94
N PHE A 394 47.51 4.34 -13.89
CA PHE A 394 48.60 4.76 -14.75
C PHE A 394 48.63 6.29 -14.81
N ASN A 395 49.81 6.91 -14.79
CA ASN A 395 49.93 8.36 -15.04
C ASN A 395 49.19 8.77 -16.33
N TRP A 396 48.90 10.07 -16.49
CA TRP A 396 48.14 10.59 -17.62
C TRP A 396 48.66 10.10 -18.99
N ASP A 397 47.72 9.70 -19.85
CA ASP A 397 47.91 9.32 -21.26
C ASP A 397 48.90 8.16 -21.49
N LYS A 398 48.90 7.18 -20.59
CA LYS A 398 49.60 5.91 -20.77
C LYS A 398 48.75 4.93 -21.56
N SER A 399 49.37 4.27 -22.54
CA SER A 399 48.75 3.22 -23.33
C SER A 399 49.21 1.86 -22.82
N VAL A 400 48.27 0.94 -22.61
CA VAL A 400 48.56 -0.44 -22.20
C VAL A 400 47.97 -1.38 -23.24
N LEU A 401 48.83 -2.11 -23.94
CA LEU A 401 48.39 -3.22 -24.78
C LEU A 401 48.17 -4.43 -23.87
N THR A 402 46.96 -4.98 -23.88
CA THR A 402 46.62 -6.21 -23.17
C THR A 402 46.42 -7.32 -24.18
N VAL A 403 47.08 -8.46 -23.95
CA VAL A 403 47.11 -9.60 -24.88
C VAL A 403 46.55 -10.82 -24.18
N CYS A 404 45.57 -11.46 -24.81
CA CYS A 404 45.13 -12.80 -24.43
C CYS A 404 46.12 -13.84 -24.95
N THR A 405 46.78 -14.55 -24.04
CA THR A 405 47.79 -15.56 -24.36
C THR A 405 47.18 -16.91 -24.73
N LYS A 406 45.89 -17.10 -24.48
CA LYS A 406 45.13 -18.26 -24.95
C LYS A 406 44.78 -18.07 -26.44
N SER A 407 45.13 -19.04 -27.29
CA SER A 407 44.73 -19.01 -28.70
C SER A 407 43.26 -19.35 -28.87
N LEU A 408 42.64 -18.76 -29.89
CA LEU A 408 41.23 -18.85 -30.20
C LEU A 408 41.05 -19.37 -31.62
N SER A 409 40.25 -20.43 -31.78
CA SER A 409 39.84 -20.92 -33.10
C SER A 409 38.74 -20.01 -33.62
N LEU A 410 39.06 -19.14 -34.60
CA LEU A 410 38.12 -18.16 -35.13
C LEU A 410 37.80 -18.46 -36.60
N THR A 411 36.56 -18.15 -36.97
CA THR A 411 36.09 -18.08 -38.35
C THR A 411 35.67 -16.65 -38.67
N LYS A 412 35.40 -16.35 -39.95
CA LYS A 412 34.84 -15.05 -40.36
C LYS A 412 33.51 -14.69 -39.70
N ASN A 413 32.80 -15.65 -39.12
CA ASN A 413 31.52 -15.45 -38.43
C ASN A 413 31.72 -15.20 -36.92
N ALA A 414 32.94 -15.28 -36.41
CA ALA A 414 33.21 -15.06 -35.00
C ALA A 414 32.87 -13.61 -34.60
N GLU A 415 32.34 -13.45 -33.40
CA GLU A 415 31.96 -12.15 -32.84
C GLU A 415 32.71 -11.93 -31.51
N ILE A 416 33.40 -10.81 -31.37
CA ILE A 416 34.03 -10.41 -30.12
C ILE A 416 33.06 -9.53 -29.35
N VAL A 417 32.72 -9.96 -28.15
CA VAL A 417 31.76 -9.27 -27.28
C VAL A 417 32.51 -8.68 -26.09
N MET A 418 32.59 -7.34 -26.05
CA MET A 418 33.26 -6.62 -24.97
C MET A 418 32.24 -5.76 -24.22
N SER A 419 32.22 -5.89 -22.89
CA SER A 419 31.50 -4.96 -22.03
C SER A 419 32.46 -4.06 -21.27
N TYR A 420 32.25 -2.75 -21.43
CA TYR A 420 33.11 -1.74 -20.85
C TYR A 420 32.36 -0.46 -20.50
N GLN A 421 32.99 0.37 -19.70
CA GLN A 421 32.62 1.75 -19.39
C GLN A 421 33.76 2.66 -19.87
N SER A 422 33.48 3.82 -20.45
CA SER A 422 34.51 4.76 -20.90
C SER A 422 34.07 6.21 -20.66
N GLY A 423 34.99 7.07 -20.24
CA GLY A 423 34.73 8.48 -19.93
C GLY A 423 34.59 9.39 -21.14
N SER A 424 35.08 8.97 -22.30
CA SER A 424 35.02 9.73 -23.55
C SER A 424 35.05 8.78 -24.73
N SER A 425 34.38 9.15 -25.82
CA SER A 425 34.47 8.39 -27.06
C SER A 425 35.82 8.62 -27.73
N GLU A 426 36.48 7.55 -28.17
CA GLU A 426 37.71 7.63 -28.97
C GLU A 426 37.86 6.38 -29.86
N ALA A 427 38.71 6.48 -30.89
CA ALA A 427 39.08 5.33 -31.69
C ALA A 427 39.75 4.28 -30.79
N GLY A 428 39.19 3.07 -30.79
CA GLY A 428 39.74 1.95 -30.03
C GLY A 428 40.77 1.20 -30.89
N SER A 429 41.56 0.35 -30.23
CA SER A 429 42.46 -0.55 -30.93
C SER A 429 42.20 -1.98 -30.46
N LEU A 430 41.74 -2.81 -31.39
CA LEU A 430 41.44 -4.22 -31.19
C LEU A 430 42.06 -5.02 -32.33
N TYR A 431 42.91 -5.98 -31.99
CA TYR A 431 43.76 -6.69 -32.93
C TYR A 431 43.60 -8.20 -32.83
N LEU A 432 43.61 -8.85 -33.98
CA LEU A 432 43.79 -10.28 -34.11
C LEU A 432 45.15 -10.58 -34.74
N VAL A 433 45.94 -11.41 -34.08
CA VAL A 433 47.25 -11.86 -34.58
C VAL A 433 47.21 -13.36 -34.82
N GLN A 434 47.50 -13.78 -36.04
CA GLN A 434 47.48 -15.20 -36.38
C GLN A 434 48.57 -15.96 -35.61
N LYS A 435 48.20 -17.10 -35.04
CA LYS A 435 49.11 -17.98 -34.34
C LYS A 435 50.06 -18.63 -35.35
N PRO A 436 51.39 -18.49 -35.17
CA PRO A 436 52.36 -19.14 -36.03
C PRO A 436 52.53 -20.61 -35.63
N GLN A 437 53.21 -21.40 -36.47
CA GLN A 437 53.47 -22.82 -36.17
C GLN A 437 54.37 -23.02 -34.95
N LYS A 438 55.28 -22.07 -34.69
CA LYS A 438 56.22 -22.11 -33.57
C LYS A 438 56.37 -20.71 -32.97
N ILE A 439 56.39 -20.62 -31.65
CA ILE A 439 56.65 -19.38 -30.91
C ILE A 439 57.77 -19.69 -29.91
N ASP A 440 58.89 -18.98 -30.02
CA ASP A 440 60.06 -19.13 -29.15
C ASP A 440 60.22 -17.96 -28.14
N ILE A 441 59.26 -17.02 -28.14
CA ILE A 441 59.23 -15.83 -27.27
C ILE A 441 57.89 -15.76 -26.52
N PRO A 442 57.75 -14.95 -25.45
CA PRO A 442 56.46 -14.78 -24.80
C PRO A 442 55.39 -14.29 -25.77
N ILE A 443 54.16 -14.83 -25.68
CA ILE A 443 53.08 -14.57 -26.64
C ILE A 443 52.76 -13.07 -26.73
N GLY A 444 52.75 -12.35 -25.60
CA GLY A 444 52.56 -10.89 -25.61
C GLY A 444 53.62 -10.15 -26.43
N VAL A 445 54.89 -10.56 -26.35
CA VAL A 445 55.99 -9.96 -27.13
C VAL A 445 55.81 -10.25 -28.62
N TYR A 446 55.44 -11.49 -28.97
CA TYR A 446 55.14 -11.86 -30.35
C TYR A 446 54.00 -11.00 -30.91
N VAL A 447 52.87 -10.93 -30.20
CA VAL A 447 51.69 -10.16 -30.62
C VAL A 447 52.03 -8.69 -30.83
N ASN A 448 52.78 -8.08 -29.91
CA ASN A 448 53.22 -6.69 -30.06
C ASN A 448 54.12 -6.48 -31.27
N THR A 449 55.05 -7.41 -31.51
CA THR A 449 55.93 -7.35 -32.68
C THR A 449 55.14 -7.42 -33.99
N GLU A 450 54.10 -8.25 -34.05
CA GLU A 450 53.22 -8.35 -35.22
C GLU A 450 52.36 -7.09 -35.41
N ILE A 451 51.90 -6.47 -34.32
CA ILE A 451 51.17 -5.19 -34.36
C ILE A 451 52.09 -4.06 -34.84
N ASP A 452 53.29 -3.91 -34.25
CA ASP A 452 54.26 -2.88 -34.60
C ASP A 452 54.75 -3.01 -36.06
N ALA A 453 54.81 -4.24 -36.56
CA ALA A 453 55.15 -4.53 -37.95
C ALA A 453 53.96 -4.44 -38.93
N ASN A 454 52.78 -4.01 -38.44
CA ASN A 454 51.55 -3.86 -39.22
C ASN A 454 51.10 -5.16 -39.92
N ARG A 455 51.31 -6.31 -39.27
CA ARG A 455 50.89 -7.65 -39.74
C ARG A 455 49.65 -8.17 -39.00
N ALA A 456 49.25 -7.53 -37.90
CA ALA A 456 48.01 -7.82 -37.21
C ALA A 456 46.78 -7.39 -38.02
N VAL A 457 45.67 -8.13 -37.89
CA VAL A 457 44.37 -7.67 -38.38
C VAL A 457 43.79 -6.69 -37.38
N SER A 458 43.61 -5.43 -37.78
CA SER A 458 42.90 -4.42 -36.98
C SER A 458 41.41 -4.56 -37.20
N LEU A 459 40.65 -4.69 -36.11
CA LEU A 459 39.19 -4.73 -36.15
C LEU A 459 38.62 -3.33 -35.91
N ASP A 460 37.47 -3.04 -36.52
CA ASP A 460 36.77 -1.77 -36.29
C ASP A 460 36.17 -1.76 -34.88
N PHE A 461 36.73 -0.91 -34.03
CA PHE A 461 36.38 -0.82 -32.62
C PHE A 461 36.55 0.62 -32.12
N GLN A 462 35.59 1.08 -31.32
CA GLN A 462 35.61 2.41 -30.73
C GLN A 462 35.26 2.31 -29.26
N TRP A 463 36.02 3.02 -28.42
CA TRP A 463 35.56 3.30 -27.07
C TRP A 463 34.41 4.31 -27.20
N LEU A 464 33.25 3.99 -26.63
CA LEU A 464 32.07 4.86 -26.64
C LEU A 464 31.86 5.38 -25.22
N GLN A 465 31.72 6.70 -25.08
CA GLN A 465 31.44 7.32 -23.81
C GLN A 465 30.14 6.77 -23.22
N SER A 466 30.22 6.30 -21.98
CA SER A 466 29.03 5.93 -21.21
C SER A 466 29.33 5.92 -19.72
N ASP A 467 28.40 6.48 -18.95
CA ASP A 467 28.41 6.40 -17.50
C ASP A 467 28.11 4.99 -16.99
N ASN A 468 27.50 4.14 -17.83
CA ASN A 468 27.17 2.75 -17.52
C ASN A 468 28.06 1.77 -18.31
N PHE A 469 28.15 0.53 -17.85
CA PHE A 469 28.76 -0.53 -18.65
C PHE A 469 27.87 -0.85 -19.86
N ILE A 470 28.35 -0.52 -21.05
CA ILE A 470 27.75 -0.92 -22.32
C ILE A 470 28.34 -2.25 -22.78
N THR A 471 27.70 -2.86 -23.78
CA THR A 471 28.23 -4.07 -24.44
C THR A 471 28.25 -3.81 -25.93
N THR A 472 29.39 -4.09 -26.55
CA THR A 472 29.61 -3.97 -27.99
C THR A 472 29.93 -5.32 -28.58
N ILE A 473 29.60 -5.47 -29.86
CA ILE A 473 29.89 -6.65 -30.65
C ILE A 473 30.74 -6.17 -31.82
N THR A 474 31.92 -6.76 -31.98
CA THR A 474 32.81 -6.54 -33.11
C THR A 474 32.87 -7.80 -33.94
N GLU A 475 32.42 -7.71 -35.19
CA GLU A 475 32.43 -8.83 -36.13
C GLU A 475 33.84 -9.06 -36.72
N CYS A 476 34.19 -10.32 -36.96
CA CYS A 476 35.47 -10.72 -37.54
C CYS A 476 35.40 -10.90 -39.08
N THR A 477 34.56 -10.13 -39.79
CA THR A 477 34.17 -10.38 -41.20
C THR A 477 35.30 -10.37 -42.25
N GLY A 478 36.55 -10.05 -41.85
CA GLY A 478 37.72 -10.00 -42.72
C GLY A 478 38.82 -11.02 -42.43
N ILE A 479 38.64 -11.95 -41.49
CA ILE A 479 39.69 -12.95 -41.15
C ILE A 479 39.53 -14.26 -41.93
N SER A 480 40.64 -14.94 -42.16
CA SER A 480 40.64 -16.36 -42.56
C SER A 480 40.36 -17.27 -41.37
N ASP A 481 39.79 -18.44 -41.61
CA ASP A 481 39.62 -19.43 -40.54
C ASP A 481 40.99 -19.87 -40.00
N GLY A 482 41.14 -19.91 -38.68
CA GLY A 482 42.42 -20.28 -38.05
C GLY A 482 42.51 -19.97 -36.56
N GLU A 483 43.72 -20.16 -36.01
CA GLU A 483 44.03 -19.85 -34.62
C GLU A 483 44.56 -18.41 -34.49
N TYR A 484 43.99 -17.62 -33.59
CA TYR A 484 44.35 -16.22 -33.37
C TYR A 484 44.60 -15.91 -31.89
N TYR A 485 45.43 -14.91 -31.64
CA TYR A 485 45.54 -14.21 -30.36
C TYR A 485 44.80 -12.88 -30.46
N LEU A 486 44.07 -12.54 -29.40
CA LEU A 486 43.34 -11.27 -29.29
C LEU A 486 44.14 -10.28 -28.44
N ALA A 487 44.23 -9.04 -28.89
CA ALA A 487 44.81 -7.95 -28.11
C ALA A 487 44.02 -6.65 -28.25
N TRP A 488 44.06 -5.81 -27.22
CA TRP A 488 43.40 -4.50 -27.23
C TRP A 488 44.21 -3.46 -26.46
N VAL A 489 43.97 -2.19 -26.75
CA VAL A 489 44.64 -1.07 -26.08
C VAL A 489 43.66 -0.26 -25.26
N GLY A 490 43.98 -0.04 -23.99
CA GLY A 490 43.33 0.95 -23.13
C GLY A 490 44.28 2.09 -22.79
N ARG A 491 43.75 3.32 -22.70
CA ARG A 491 44.52 4.54 -22.41
C ARG A 491 44.04 5.22 -21.13
N SER A 492 44.96 5.70 -20.30
CA SER A 492 44.65 6.49 -19.10
C SER A 492 44.42 7.99 -19.37
N ASN A 493 43.86 8.31 -20.54
CA ASN A 493 43.46 9.67 -20.91
C ASN A 493 41.99 9.92 -20.49
N ASN A 494 41.24 10.73 -21.25
CA ASN A 494 39.82 10.97 -21.01
C ASN A 494 38.92 9.75 -21.26
N SER A 495 39.34 8.75 -22.04
CA SER A 495 38.54 7.55 -22.28
C SER A 495 38.61 6.58 -21.10
N HIS A 496 39.80 6.41 -20.51
CA HIS A 496 40.10 5.60 -19.32
C HIS A 496 39.21 4.36 -19.17
N PRO A 497 39.18 3.47 -20.18
CA PRO A 497 38.18 2.42 -20.24
C PRO A 497 38.29 1.48 -19.04
N LYS A 498 37.16 0.92 -18.63
CA LYS A 498 37.07 -0.16 -17.66
C LYS A 498 36.37 -1.33 -18.31
N ILE A 499 37.01 -2.50 -18.35
CA ILE A 499 36.44 -3.69 -19.00
C ILE A 499 35.87 -4.62 -17.93
N ARG A 500 34.56 -4.88 -18.02
CA ARG A 500 33.84 -5.80 -17.14
C ARG A 500 33.93 -7.24 -17.62
N PHE A 501 33.75 -7.47 -18.92
CA PHE A 501 33.98 -8.80 -19.50
C PHE A 501 34.38 -8.71 -20.96
N LEU A 502 35.04 -9.77 -21.42
CA LEU A 502 35.41 -10.00 -22.81
C LEU A 502 35.19 -11.46 -23.16
N LYS A 503 34.39 -11.70 -24.18
CA LYS A 503 34.03 -13.05 -24.67
C LYS A 503 34.15 -13.08 -26.18
N VAL A 504 34.36 -14.27 -26.71
CA VAL A 504 34.32 -14.51 -28.15
C VAL A 504 33.25 -15.56 -28.42
N LEU A 505 32.31 -15.25 -29.29
CA LEU A 505 31.32 -16.18 -29.81
C LEU A 505 31.93 -16.87 -31.02
N GLU A 506 32.05 -18.18 -30.96
CA GLU A 506 32.50 -19.01 -32.07
C GLU A 506 31.31 -19.15 -33.05
N GLY A 507 31.52 -18.73 -34.30
CA GLY A 507 30.47 -18.61 -35.32
C GLY A 507 30.41 -19.76 -36.33
#